data_AF-A0A3A4ZJE8-F1
#
_entry.id   AF-A0A3A4ZJE8-F1
#
_cell.length_a   1.000
_cell.length_b   1.000
_cell.length_c   1.000
_cell.angle_alpha   90.00
_cell.angle_beta   90.00
_cell.angle_gamma   90.00
#
_symmetry.space_group_name_H-M   'P 1'
#
loop_
_entity.id
_entity.type
_entity.pdbx_description
1 polymer ?
#
loop_
_entity_poly.entity_id
_entity_poly.type
_entity_poly.pdbx_seq_one_letter_code
_entity_poly.pdbx_strand_id
1 'polypeptide(L)'
;MLGIAVLAIVTAPESTAHLYQMSLYIDALAKDIGREPKRIKDLIGINLIADGAQDIVAGLFGGAAGTNYGENNSLMAITRNYSVAVLMVAGTIALCLAFIGKLAALIATIPVAVTGGLSMYLFPVIGMQGIALMQEEKVDLVKSPASLSVGAVILGIGIGGTAIYSSGVFPLNIPILFPSGVPVIVCAVFAGILLNLVYLKFPPPALRNQ
;
A
#
# COMPACT_ATOMS: atom_id res chain seq x y z
N MET A 1 -16.92 -2.15 12.78
CA MET A 1 -15.96 -1.11 13.24
C MET A 1 -14.62 -1.70 13.68
N LEU A 2 -14.55 -2.70 14.58
CA LEU A 2 -13.26 -3.24 15.05
C LEU A 2 -12.39 -3.90 13.95
N GLY A 3 -13.00 -4.55 12.96
CA GLY A 3 -12.27 -5.11 11.80
C GLY A 3 -11.59 -4.06 10.92
N ILE A 4 -12.10 -2.81 10.88
CA ILE A 4 -11.50 -1.69 10.16
C ILE A 4 -10.24 -1.20 10.89
N ALA A 5 -10.23 -1.25 12.22
CA ALA A 5 -9.04 -0.90 13.01
C ALA A 5 -7.87 -1.86 12.77
N VAL A 6 -8.14 -3.14 12.46
CA VAL A 6 -7.07 -4.09 12.08
C VAL A 6 -6.59 -3.86 10.64
N LEU A 7 -7.47 -3.43 9.74
CA LEU A 7 -7.08 -3.00 8.39
C LEU A 7 -6.07 -1.84 8.43
N ALA A 8 -6.16 -0.95 9.42
CA ALA A 8 -5.17 0.13 9.60
C ALA A 8 -3.72 -0.40 9.80
N ILE A 9 -3.55 -1.58 10.39
CA ILE A 9 -2.22 -2.22 10.55
C ILE A 9 -1.69 -2.71 9.21
N VAL A 10 -2.57 -3.09 8.29
CA VAL A 10 -2.22 -3.52 6.93
C VAL A 10 -1.95 -2.31 6.03
N THR A 11 -2.75 -1.25 6.15
CA THR A 11 -2.61 -0.05 5.32
C THR A 11 -1.47 0.87 5.76
N ALA A 12 -1.01 0.80 7.01
CA ALA A 12 0.12 1.61 7.48
C ALA A 12 1.44 1.30 6.74
N PRO A 13 1.89 0.04 6.59
CA PRO A 13 3.02 -0.31 5.73
C PRO A 13 2.83 0.12 4.28
N GLU A 14 1.62 0.00 3.73
CA GLU A 14 1.30 0.40 2.35
C GLU A 14 1.43 1.92 2.16
N SER A 15 0.81 2.71 3.03
CA SER A 15 0.90 4.17 2.99
C SER A 15 2.35 4.65 3.17
N THR A 16 3.08 4.00 4.07
CA THR A 16 4.52 4.24 4.26
C THR A 16 5.30 4.02 2.97
N ALA A 17 5.06 2.89 2.30
CA ALA A 17 5.73 2.56 1.04
C ALA A 17 5.42 3.59 -0.05
N HIS A 18 4.16 4.01 -0.19
CA HIS A 18 3.77 5.03 -1.16
C HIS A 18 4.40 6.40 -0.86
N LEU A 19 4.49 6.81 0.41
CA LEU A 19 5.18 8.04 0.78
C LEU A 19 6.69 7.98 0.48
N TYR A 20 7.33 6.85 0.76
CA TYR A 20 8.75 6.64 0.49
C TYR A 20 9.04 6.71 -1.01
N GLN A 21 8.22 6.03 -1.80
CA GLN A 21 8.33 6.05 -3.25
C GLN A 21 8.12 7.47 -3.83
N MET A 22 7.14 8.22 -3.31
CA MET A 22 6.96 9.63 -3.66
C MET A 22 8.18 10.47 -3.28
N SER A 23 8.76 10.28 -2.09
CA SER A 23 9.97 10.99 -1.67
C SER A 23 11.11 10.73 -2.64
N LEU A 24 11.31 9.48 -3.05
CA LEU A 24 12.35 9.10 -4.01
C LEU A 24 12.19 9.85 -5.33
N TYR A 25 10.99 9.90 -5.90
CA TYR A 25 10.78 10.60 -7.17
C TYR A 25 10.87 12.12 -7.07
N ILE A 26 10.39 12.71 -5.96
CA ILE A 26 10.50 14.15 -5.72
C ILE A 26 11.95 14.56 -5.49
N ASP A 27 12.70 13.77 -4.72
CA ASP A 27 14.11 14.05 -4.40
C ASP A 27 15.00 13.84 -5.64
N ALA A 28 14.71 12.82 -6.46
CA ALA A 28 15.36 12.62 -7.76
C ALA A 28 15.10 13.81 -8.71
N LEU A 29 13.84 14.26 -8.83
CA LEU A 29 13.53 15.43 -9.64
C LEU A 29 14.21 16.69 -9.11
N ALA A 30 14.21 16.91 -7.78
CA ALA A 30 14.87 18.04 -7.16
C ALA A 30 16.36 18.09 -7.53
N LYS A 31 17.04 16.95 -7.48
CA LYS A 31 18.44 16.82 -7.90
C LYS A 31 18.64 17.13 -9.38
N ASP A 32 17.78 16.60 -10.26
CA ASP A 32 17.83 16.85 -11.71
C ASP A 32 17.72 18.35 -12.06
N ILE A 33 16.90 19.09 -11.31
CA ILE A 33 16.67 20.53 -11.52
C ILE A 33 17.55 21.44 -10.64
N GLY A 34 18.54 20.87 -9.92
CA GLY A 34 19.48 21.62 -9.09
C GLY A 34 18.87 22.24 -7.82
N ARG A 35 17.82 21.65 -7.26
CA ARG A 35 17.18 22.06 -6.00
C ARG A 35 17.50 21.07 -4.88
N GLU A 36 17.36 21.56 -3.64
CA GLU A 36 17.53 20.70 -2.47
C GLU A 36 16.42 19.63 -2.35
N PRO A 37 16.77 18.38 -2.00
CA PRO A 37 15.80 17.33 -1.74
C PRO A 37 14.84 17.73 -0.61
N LYS A 38 13.56 17.38 -0.76
CA LYS A 38 12.53 17.70 0.23
C LYS A 38 12.46 16.65 1.34
N ARG A 39 12.91 15.42 1.10
CA ARG A 39 12.93 14.31 2.07
C ARG A 39 11.58 14.13 2.77
N ILE A 40 10.50 14.12 2.00
CA ILE A 40 9.14 14.02 2.55
C ILE A 40 8.90 12.70 3.29
N LYS A 41 9.74 11.68 3.08
CA LYS A 41 9.74 10.44 3.88
C LYS A 41 9.85 10.67 5.39
N ASP A 42 10.50 11.76 5.81
CA ASP A 42 10.66 12.10 7.24
C ASP A 42 9.31 12.55 7.86
N LEU A 43 8.30 12.84 7.04
CA LEU A 43 6.95 13.24 7.46
C LEU A 43 5.98 12.06 7.64
N ILE A 44 6.48 10.83 7.68
CA ILE A 44 5.68 9.61 7.84
C ILE A 44 4.68 9.66 9.00
N GLY A 45 5.07 10.24 10.15
CA GLY A 45 4.19 10.36 11.30
C GLY A 45 2.97 11.24 11.02
N ILE A 46 3.16 12.38 10.35
CA ILE A 46 2.07 13.28 9.96
C ILE A 46 1.22 12.64 8.86
N ASN A 47 1.85 11.92 7.92
CA ASN A 47 1.15 11.19 6.86
C ASN A 47 0.18 10.14 7.43
N LEU A 48 0.63 9.29 8.37
CA LEU A 48 -0.22 8.27 8.98
C LEU A 48 -1.35 8.88 9.84
N ILE A 49 -1.10 10.02 10.50
CA ILE A 49 -2.16 10.76 11.21
C ILE A 49 -3.19 11.31 10.21
N ALA A 50 -2.74 11.84 9.07
CA ALA A 50 -3.62 12.36 8.04
C ALA A 50 -4.49 11.25 7.41
N ASP A 51 -3.91 10.07 7.14
CA ASP A 51 -4.66 8.90 6.64
C ASP A 51 -5.72 8.46 7.66
N GLY A 52 -5.35 8.33 8.94
CA GLY A 52 -6.31 7.98 9.99
C GLY A 52 -7.43 9.02 10.14
N ALA A 53 -7.11 10.31 10.02
CA ALA A 53 -8.11 11.37 10.03
C ALA A 53 -9.04 11.29 8.81
N GLN A 54 -8.49 11.02 7.62
CA GLN A 54 -9.27 10.80 6.40
C GLN A 54 -10.21 9.60 6.57
N ASP A 55 -9.75 8.50 7.16
CA ASP A 55 -10.55 7.30 7.38
C ASP A 55 -11.68 7.53 8.38
N ILE A 56 -11.44 8.31 9.43
CA ILE A 56 -12.49 8.73 10.37
C ILE A 56 -13.56 9.52 9.62
N VAL A 57 -13.17 10.51 8.82
CA VAL A 57 -14.11 11.32 8.03
C VAL A 57 -14.85 10.44 7.03
N ALA A 58 -14.17 9.57 6.28
CA ALA A 58 -14.78 8.65 5.33
C ALA A 58 -15.80 7.74 6.03
N GLY A 59 -15.43 7.14 7.17
CA GLY A 59 -16.32 6.31 7.97
C GLY A 59 -17.58 7.02 8.47
N LEU A 60 -17.48 8.32 8.82
CA LEU A 60 -18.64 9.14 9.21
C LEU A 60 -19.63 9.37 8.07
N PHE A 61 -19.13 9.49 6.83
CA PHE A 61 -19.96 9.68 5.63
C PHE A 61 -20.31 8.36 4.91
N GLY A 62 -19.99 7.20 5.52
CA GLY A 62 -20.29 5.88 4.94
C GLY A 62 -19.34 5.44 3.81
N GLY A 63 -18.20 6.12 3.67
CA GLY A 63 -17.11 5.73 2.77
C GLY A 63 -16.28 4.56 3.31
N ALA A 64 -15.49 3.95 2.43
CA ALA A 64 -14.52 2.93 2.79
C ALA A 64 -13.20 3.56 3.28
N ALA A 65 -12.42 2.80 4.04
CA ALA A 65 -11.05 3.20 4.40
C ALA A 65 -10.18 3.30 3.14
N GLY A 66 -9.30 4.30 3.12
CA GLY A 66 -8.47 4.66 1.99
C GLY A 66 -6.98 4.69 2.35
N THR A 67 -6.15 4.79 1.32
CA THR A 67 -4.70 5.00 1.43
C THR A 67 -4.22 5.75 0.19
N ASN A 68 -2.96 6.17 0.21
CA ASN A 68 -2.31 6.76 -0.95
C ASN A 68 -2.46 5.85 -2.19
N TYR A 69 -2.80 6.40 -3.35
CA TYR A 69 -2.94 5.63 -4.59
C TYR A 69 -1.61 5.52 -5.33
N GLY A 70 -1.04 4.31 -5.40
CA GLY A 70 0.22 4.06 -6.11
C GLY A 70 0.16 4.38 -7.61
N GLU A 71 -1.02 4.26 -8.21
CA GLU A 71 -1.31 4.66 -9.59
C GLU A 71 -1.06 6.15 -9.83
N ASN A 72 -1.47 6.99 -8.87
CA ASN A 72 -1.27 8.44 -8.95
C ASN A 72 0.22 8.77 -8.81
N ASN A 73 0.94 8.05 -7.94
CA ASN A 73 2.40 8.19 -7.80
C ASN A 73 3.12 7.87 -9.11
N SER A 74 2.70 6.81 -9.79
CA SER A 74 3.24 6.42 -11.11
C SER A 74 3.00 7.51 -12.17
N LEU A 75 1.80 8.10 -12.19
CA LEU A 75 1.49 9.22 -13.10
C LEU A 75 2.34 10.46 -12.80
N MET A 76 2.55 10.79 -11.51
CA MET A 76 3.39 11.91 -11.10
C MET A 76 4.86 11.68 -11.47
N ALA A 77 5.35 10.43 -11.37
CA ALA A 77 6.69 10.05 -11.83
C ALA A 77 6.89 10.27 -13.34
N ILE A 78 5.88 9.94 -14.15
CA ILE A 78 5.91 10.12 -15.61
C ILE A 78 5.80 11.61 -15.97
N THR A 79 4.83 12.31 -15.39
CA THR A 79 4.54 13.72 -15.71
C THR A 79 5.52 14.70 -15.09
N ARG A 80 6.33 14.25 -14.12
CA ARG A 80 7.27 15.06 -13.33
C ARG A 80 6.59 16.27 -12.66
N ASN A 81 5.33 16.13 -12.28
CA ASN A 81 4.55 17.17 -11.63
C ASN A 81 4.08 16.70 -10.24
N TYR A 82 4.65 17.29 -9.19
CA TYR A 82 4.34 17.00 -7.78
C TYR A 82 3.69 18.21 -7.08
N SER A 83 2.98 19.06 -7.83
CA SER A 83 2.35 20.26 -7.29
C SER A 83 1.15 19.90 -6.40
N VAL A 84 1.22 20.27 -5.12
CA VAL A 84 0.10 20.13 -4.16
C VAL A 84 -1.14 20.86 -4.65
N ALA A 85 -0.97 22.03 -5.30
CA ALA A 85 -2.10 22.78 -5.86
C ALA A 85 -2.85 21.99 -6.94
N VAL A 86 -2.12 21.24 -7.79
CA VAL A 86 -2.73 20.39 -8.82
C VAL A 86 -3.52 19.25 -8.18
N LEU A 87 -2.98 18.63 -7.12
CA LEU A 87 -3.68 17.58 -6.37
C LEU A 87 -4.95 18.10 -5.68
N MET A 88 -4.90 19.31 -5.09
CA MET A 88 -6.06 19.94 -4.47
C MET A 88 -7.16 20.26 -5.50
N VAL A 89 -6.79 20.76 -6.67
CA VAL A 89 -7.73 21.00 -7.77
C VAL A 89 -8.33 19.70 -8.28
N ALA A 90 -7.52 18.66 -8.48
CA ALA A 90 -8.00 17.34 -8.89
C ALA A 90 -8.99 16.74 -7.87
N GLY A 91 -8.68 16.82 -6.57
CA GLY A 91 -9.58 16.39 -5.49
C GLY A 91 -10.88 17.18 -5.44
N THR A 92 -10.82 18.49 -5.66
CA THR A 92 -12.01 19.35 -5.73
C THR A 92 -12.89 18.99 -6.93
N ILE A 93 -12.28 18.75 -8.09
CA ILE A 93 -13.00 18.28 -9.28
C ILE A 93 -13.67 16.94 -8.99
N ALA A 94 -12.95 15.97 -8.40
CA ALA A 94 -13.50 14.68 -8.05
C ALA A 94 -14.69 14.81 -7.07
N LEU A 95 -14.58 15.68 -6.06
CA LEU A 95 -15.66 15.96 -5.12
C LEU A 95 -16.89 16.55 -5.83
N CYS A 96 -16.70 17.55 -6.71
CA CYS A 96 -17.80 18.13 -7.49
C CYS A 96 -18.46 17.08 -8.41
N LEU A 97 -17.67 16.24 -9.06
CA LEU A 97 -18.16 15.17 -9.93
C LEU A 97 -18.93 14.09 -9.15
N ALA A 98 -18.58 13.84 -7.89
CA ALA A 98 -19.28 12.88 -7.04
C ALA A 98 -20.76 13.25 -6.79
N PHE A 99 -21.12 14.54 -6.85
CA PHE A 99 -22.51 15.00 -6.74
C PHE A 99 -23.31 14.85 -8.04
N ILE A 100 -22.68 14.50 -9.16
CA ILE A 100 -23.33 14.35 -10.46
C ILE A 100 -23.82 12.91 -10.62
N GLY A 101 -25.07 12.63 -10.23
CA GLY A 101 -25.67 11.30 -10.34
C GLY A 101 -25.68 10.72 -11.77
N LYS A 102 -25.72 11.56 -12.81
CA LYS A 102 -25.60 11.11 -14.21
C LYS A 102 -24.24 10.48 -14.52
N LEU A 103 -23.17 10.99 -13.90
CA LEU A 103 -21.84 10.42 -14.06
C LEU A 103 -21.76 9.04 -13.40
N ALA A 104 -22.33 8.89 -12.20
CA ALA A 104 -22.42 7.59 -11.54
C ALA A 104 -23.19 6.57 -12.39
N ALA A 105 -24.31 6.98 -13.00
CA ALA A 105 -25.07 6.13 -13.93
C ALA A 105 -24.24 5.74 -15.16
N LEU A 106 -23.46 6.66 -15.73
CA LEU A 106 -22.57 6.38 -16.85
C LEU A 106 -21.47 5.37 -16.46
N ILE A 107 -20.83 5.55 -15.30
CA ILE A 107 -19.81 4.62 -14.80
C ILE A 107 -20.42 3.22 -14.61
N ALA A 108 -21.66 3.13 -14.14
CA ALA A 108 -22.36 1.85 -14.01
C ALA A 108 -22.66 1.15 -15.36
N THR A 109 -22.61 1.87 -16.48
CA THR A 109 -22.73 1.25 -17.82
C THR A 109 -21.41 0.64 -18.33
N ILE A 110 -20.28 0.88 -17.65
CA ILE A 110 -18.98 0.35 -18.08
C ILE A 110 -18.99 -1.19 -17.96
N PRO A 111 -18.66 -1.92 -19.04
CA PRO A 111 -18.65 -3.38 -19.00
C PRO A 111 -17.64 -3.92 -17.98
N VAL A 112 -18.00 -5.03 -17.33
CA VAL A 112 -17.14 -5.73 -16.35
C VAL A 112 -15.78 -6.12 -16.95
N ALA A 113 -15.73 -6.43 -18.26
CA ALA A 113 -14.47 -6.72 -18.94
C ALA A 113 -13.48 -5.53 -18.91
N VAL A 114 -13.97 -4.29 -18.93
CA VAL A 114 -13.14 -3.08 -18.89
C VAL A 114 -12.64 -2.82 -17.48
N THR A 115 -13.53 -2.86 -16.48
CA THR A 115 -13.15 -2.65 -15.07
C THR A 115 -12.26 -3.78 -14.55
N GLY A 116 -12.50 -5.01 -14.98
CA GLY A 116 -11.63 -6.16 -14.72
C GLY A 116 -10.24 -6.01 -15.37
N GLY A 117 -10.18 -5.58 -16.64
CA GLY A 117 -8.91 -5.32 -17.32
C GLY A 117 -8.10 -4.20 -16.66
N LEU A 118 -8.76 -3.12 -16.23
CA LEU A 118 -8.13 -2.06 -15.46
C LEU A 118 -7.54 -2.60 -14.15
N SER A 119 -8.32 -3.37 -13.40
CA SER A 119 -7.88 -3.96 -12.13
C SER A 119 -6.69 -4.92 -12.32
N MET A 120 -6.69 -5.68 -13.41
CA MET A 120 -5.58 -6.58 -13.78
C MET A 120 -4.29 -5.84 -14.13
N TYR A 121 -4.36 -4.58 -14.54
CA TYR A 121 -3.17 -3.75 -14.76
C TYR A 121 -2.74 -3.02 -13.48
N LEU A 122 -3.69 -2.41 -12.76
CA LEU A 122 -3.40 -1.58 -11.60
C LEU A 122 -2.83 -2.39 -10.42
N PHE A 123 -3.41 -3.54 -10.08
CA PHE A 123 -2.94 -4.32 -8.92
C PHE A 123 -1.50 -4.86 -9.09
N PRO A 124 -1.08 -5.41 -10.25
CA PRO A 124 0.32 -5.78 -10.45
C PRO A 124 1.29 -4.60 -10.44
N VAL A 125 0.86 -3.41 -10.90
CA VAL A 125 1.67 -2.20 -10.81
C VAL A 125 1.98 -1.86 -9.35
N ILE A 126 1.02 -1.98 -8.43
CA ILE A 126 1.25 -1.81 -6.98
C ILE A 126 2.32 -2.81 -6.48
N GLY A 127 2.23 -4.08 -6.89
CA GLY A 127 3.26 -5.08 -6.55
C GLY A 127 4.65 -4.73 -7.07
N MET A 128 4.74 -4.27 -8.32
CA MET A 128 6.00 -3.81 -8.93
C MET A 128 6.59 -2.60 -8.23
N GLN A 129 5.75 -1.67 -7.76
CA GLN A 129 6.21 -0.51 -6.98
C GLN A 129 6.85 -0.93 -5.65
N GLY A 130 6.29 -1.95 -4.97
CA GLY A 130 6.93 -2.53 -3.79
C GLY A 130 8.32 -3.10 -4.07
N ILE A 131 8.48 -3.83 -5.19
CA ILE A 131 9.80 -4.34 -5.63
C ILE A 131 10.76 -3.20 -5.96
N ALA A 132 10.30 -2.17 -6.66
CA ALA A 132 11.12 -1.01 -6.99
C ALA A 132 11.62 -0.28 -5.73
N LEU A 133 10.76 -0.13 -4.72
CA LEU A 133 11.16 0.44 -3.43
C LEU A 133 12.21 -0.42 -2.72
N MET A 134 12.05 -1.75 -2.72
CA MET A 134 13.06 -2.66 -2.14
C MET A 134 14.42 -2.54 -2.83
N GLN A 135 14.43 -2.37 -4.15
CA GLN A 135 15.67 -2.16 -4.91
C GLN A 135 16.32 -0.81 -4.58
N GLU A 136 15.52 0.25 -4.48
CA GLU A 136 16.01 1.59 -4.18
C GLU A 136 16.58 1.70 -2.75
N GLU A 137 15.90 1.07 -1.78
CA GLU A 137 16.38 0.95 -0.39
C GLU A 137 17.47 -0.13 -0.22
N LYS A 138 17.93 -0.74 -1.33
CA LYS A 138 19.02 -1.73 -1.38
C LYS A 138 18.81 -2.92 -0.44
N VAL A 139 17.59 -3.43 -0.38
CA VAL A 139 17.26 -4.63 0.39
C VAL A 139 18.01 -5.83 -0.19
N ASP A 140 18.92 -6.41 0.59
CA ASP A 140 19.71 -7.56 0.18
C ASP A 140 18.93 -8.87 0.41
N LEU A 141 18.41 -9.46 -0.67
CA LEU A 141 17.72 -10.75 -0.64
C LEU A 141 18.65 -11.96 -0.84
N VAL A 142 19.95 -11.73 -1.09
CA VAL A 142 20.93 -12.78 -1.38
C VAL A 142 21.77 -13.08 -0.15
N LYS A 143 22.35 -12.04 0.47
CA LYS A 143 23.24 -12.18 1.63
C LYS A 143 22.49 -12.17 2.95
N SER A 144 21.22 -11.74 2.97
CA SER A 144 20.38 -11.75 4.16
C SER A 144 19.34 -12.87 4.11
N PRO A 145 19.62 -14.04 4.73
CA PRO A 145 18.62 -15.10 4.87
C PRO A 145 17.35 -14.63 5.59
N ALA A 146 17.48 -13.66 6.51
CA ALA A 146 16.34 -13.07 7.22
C ALA A 146 15.38 -12.38 6.24
N SER A 147 15.89 -11.45 5.43
CA SER A 147 15.07 -10.67 4.49
C SER A 147 14.42 -11.58 3.43
N LEU A 148 15.17 -12.57 2.94
CA LEU A 148 14.65 -13.57 2.01
C LEU A 148 13.54 -14.41 2.65
N SER A 149 13.73 -14.87 3.88
CA SER A 149 12.74 -15.68 4.60
C SER A 149 11.47 -14.89 4.90
N VAL A 150 11.59 -13.64 5.36
CA VAL A 150 10.45 -12.74 5.60
C VAL A 150 9.66 -12.52 4.29
N GLY A 151 10.34 -12.20 3.19
CA GLY A 151 9.70 -12.05 1.89
C GLY A 151 8.98 -13.33 1.42
N ALA A 152 9.63 -14.49 1.58
CA ALA A 152 9.04 -15.78 1.21
C ALA A 152 7.78 -16.11 2.01
N VAL A 153 7.75 -15.82 3.32
CA VAL A 153 6.57 -16.04 4.16
C VAL A 153 5.43 -15.10 3.79
N ILE A 154 5.72 -13.81 3.56
CA ILE A 154 4.71 -12.83 3.15
C ILE A 154 4.09 -13.24 1.81
N LEU A 155 4.90 -13.58 0.80
CA LEU A 155 4.41 -14.00 -0.50
C LEU A 155 3.70 -15.36 -0.45
N GLY A 156 4.24 -16.32 0.31
CA GLY A 156 3.66 -17.66 0.45
C GLY A 156 2.28 -17.62 1.11
N ILE A 157 2.11 -16.82 2.16
CA ILE A 157 0.80 -16.66 2.81
C ILE A 157 -0.11 -15.78 1.94
N GLY A 158 0.37 -14.64 1.45
CA GLY A 158 -0.46 -13.69 0.70
C GLY A 158 -0.99 -14.26 -0.62
N ILE A 159 -0.11 -14.80 -1.47
CA ILE A 159 -0.48 -15.35 -2.77
C ILE A 159 -0.98 -16.79 -2.60
N GLY A 160 -0.18 -17.64 -1.95
CA GLY A 160 -0.50 -19.06 -1.78
C GLY A 160 -1.73 -19.29 -0.91
N GLY A 161 -1.89 -18.53 0.17
CA GLY A 161 -3.08 -18.60 1.03
C GLY A 161 -4.35 -18.19 0.28
N THR A 162 -4.28 -17.17 -0.59
CA THR A 162 -5.44 -16.76 -1.40
C THR A 162 -5.81 -17.81 -2.46
N ALA A 163 -4.82 -18.56 -2.96
CA ALA A 163 -5.07 -19.68 -3.88
C ALA A 163 -5.72 -20.89 -3.17
N ILE A 164 -5.37 -21.13 -1.89
CA ILE A 164 -5.91 -22.25 -1.09
C ILE A 164 -7.31 -21.92 -0.55
N TYR A 165 -7.50 -20.70 -0.06
CA TYR A 165 -8.76 -20.21 0.48
C TYR A 165 -9.45 -19.34 -0.56
N SER A 166 -10.33 -19.92 -1.38
CA SER A 166 -11.06 -19.23 -2.46
C SER A 166 -11.92 -18.05 -2.00
N SER A 167 -12.25 -17.99 -0.70
CA SER A 167 -12.91 -16.84 -0.05
C SER A 167 -11.95 -15.69 0.28
N GLY A 168 -10.63 -15.86 0.11
CA GLY A 168 -9.60 -14.91 0.55
C GLY A 168 -9.46 -14.81 2.07
N VAL A 169 -10.08 -15.73 2.81
CA VAL A 169 -10.20 -15.67 4.27
C VAL A 169 -9.72 -16.98 4.88
N PHE A 170 -8.80 -16.86 5.83
CA PHE A 170 -8.34 -17.96 6.67
C PHE A 170 -9.45 -18.33 7.68
N PRO A 171 -9.81 -19.62 7.83
CA PRO A 171 -10.96 -20.07 8.63
C PRO A 171 -10.65 -20.07 10.15
N LEU A 172 -10.07 -18.98 10.64
CA LEU A 172 -9.84 -18.73 12.06
C LEU A 172 -10.82 -17.67 12.53
N ASN A 173 -11.83 -18.09 13.28
CA ASN A 173 -12.83 -17.18 13.80
C ASN A 173 -12.34 -16.59 15.12
N ILE A 174 -12.10 -15.28 15.13
CA ILE A 174 -11.81 -14.52 16.35
C ILE A 174 -13.08 -13.73 16.68
N PRO A 175 -13.89 -14.16 17.66
CA PRO A 175 -15.28 -13.69 17.84
C PRO A 175 -15.47 -12.17 17.88
N ILE A 176 -14.45 -11.42 18.33
CA ILE A 176 -14.50 -9.96 18.50
C ILE A 176 -13.85 -9.20 17.33
N LEU A 177 -12.82 -9.78 16.69
CA LEU A 177 -12.00 -9.11 15.67
C LEU A 177 -12.36 -9.56 14.25
N PHE A 178 -12.53 -10.87 14.06
CA PHE A 178 -12.75 -11.53 12.77
C PHE A 178 -13.81 -12.64 12.91
N PRO A 179 -15.09 -12.27 13.06
CA PRO A 179 -16.18 -13.23 13.25
C PRO A 179 -16.42 -14.10 12.00
N SER A 180 -16.03 -13.62 10.82
CA SER A 180 -16.17 -14.34 9.54
C SER A 180 -14.85 -14.94 9.03
N GLY A 181 -13.81 -14.96 9.87
CA GLY A 181 -12.46 -15.39 9.52
C GLY A 181 -11.50 -14.23 9.23
N VAL A 182 -10.19 -14.51 9.27
CA VAL A 182 -9.13 -13.50 9.10
C VAL A 182 -8.76 -13.37 7.63
N PRO A 183 -8.75 -12.16 7.04
CA PRO A 183 -8.27 -11.98 5.67
C PRO A 183 -6.83 -12.48 5.51
N VAL A 184 -6.56 -13.21 4.43
CA VAL A 184 -5.23 -13.83 4.20
C VAL A 184 -4.11 -12.78 4.16
N ILE A 185 -4.39 -11.59 3.62
CA ILE A 185 -3.43 -10.47 3.56
C ILE A 185 -3.05 -10.00 4.95
N VAL A 186 -4.02 -9.95 5.88
CA VAL A 186 -3.77 -9.62 7.29
C VAL A 186 -2.81 -10.66 7.89
N CYS A 187 -3.08 -11.95 7.69
CA CYS A 187 -2.19 -13.02 8.15
C CYS A 187 -0.76 -12.90 7.59
N ALA A 188 -0.62 -12.57 6.30
CA ALA A 188 0.68 -12.40 5.66
C ALA A 188 1.49 -11.26 6.28
N VAL A 189 0.86 -10.10 6.49
CA VAL A 189 1.50 -8.93 7.13
C VAL A 189 1.90 -9.24 8.56
N PHE A 190 1.01 -9.81 9.37
CA PHE A 190 1.32 -10.17 10.75
C PHE A 190 2.45 -11.21 10.85
N ALA A 191 2.42 -12.25 10.02
CA ALA A 191 3.47 -13.26 9.99
C ALA A 191 4.81 -12.67 9.58
N GLY A 192 4.83 -11.79 8.57
CA GLY A 192 6.03 -11.08 8.13
C GLY A 192 6.63 -10.18 9.22
N ILE A 193 5.80 -9.35 9.86
CA ILE A 193 6.23 -8.48 10.96
C ILE A 193 6.78 -9.32 12.12
N LEU A 194 6.06 -10.36 12.53
CA LEU A 194 6.47 -11.23 13.64
C LEU A 194 7.80 -11.93 13.33
N LEU A 195 7.95 -12.47 12.13
CA LEU A 195 9.19 -13.14 11.73
C LEU A 195 10.37 -12.15 11.66
N ASN A 196 10.14 -10.94 11.15
CA ASN A 196 11.16 -9.89 11.17
C ASN A 196 11.57 -9.52 12.61
N LEU A 197 10.62 -9.39 13.53
CA LEU A 197 10.90 -9.16 14.95
C LEU A 197 11.69 -10.29 15.61
N VAL A 198 11.42 -11.55 15.23
CA VAL A 198 12.20 -12.70 15.68
C VAL A 198 13.65 -12.58 15.20
N TYR A 199 13.88 -12.26 13.92
CA TYR A 199 15.24 -12.10 13.38
C TYR A 199 15.99 -10.90 13.97
N LEU A 200 15.29 -9.84 14.40
CA LEU A 200 15.92 -8.72 15.12
C LEU A 200 16.43 -9.13 16.51
N LYS A 201 15.74 -10.06 17.19
CA LYS A 201 16.18 -10.60 18.49
C LYS A 201 17.17 -11.76 18.35
N PHE A 202 17.00 -12.58 17.33
CA PHE A 202 17.80 -13.76 17.04
C PHE A 202 18.30 -13.69 15.60
N PRO A 203 19.39 -12.93 15.35
CA PRO A 203 19.93 -12.79 14.01
C PRO A 203 20.36 -14.17 13.48
N PRO A 204 19.96 -14.52 12.23
CA PRO A 204 20.37 -15.79 11.66
C PRO A 204 21.90 -15.80 11.48
N PRO A 205 22.53 -16.99 11.46
CA PRO A 205 23.94 -17.10 11.15
C PRO A 205 24.22 -16.40 9.82
N ALA A 206 25.09 -15.40 9.83
CA ALA A 206 25.44 -14.69 8.61
C ALA A 206 26.00 -15.68 7.58
N LEU A 207 25.63 -15.50 6.31
CA LEU A 207 26.38 -16.10 5.20
C LEU A 207 27.79 -15.49 5.28
N ARG A 208 28.71 -16.26 5.85
CA ARG A 208 30.11 -15.89 6.03
C ARG A 208 30.67 -15.51 4.66
N ASN A 209 31.01 -14.23 4.50
CA ASN A 209 31.66 -13.60 3.34
C ASN A 209 32.18 -14.59 2.28
N GLN A 210 31.49 -14.65 1.15
CA GLN A 210 32.08 -14.98 -0.15
C GLN A 210 31.85 -13.79 -1.08
#